data_AF-A0A850DZI7-F1
#
_entry.id   AF-A0A850DZI7-F1
#
_cell.length_a   1.000
_cell.length_b   1.000
_cell.length_c   1.000
_cell.angle_alpha   90.00
_cell.angle_beta   90.00
_cell.angle_gamma   90.00
#
_symmetry.space_group_name_H-M   'P 1'
#
loop_
_entity.id
_entity.type
_entity.pdbx_description
1 polymer ?
#
loop_
_entity_poly.entity_id
_entity_poly.type
_entity_poly.pdbx_seq_one_letter_code
_entity_poly.pdbx_strand_id
1 'polypeptide(L)' 'MTEHEHPVDPRSQAVEWHRRGMSHPDEIAAMVLRRLHEDVPVEPTYGDFFVAP' A
#
# COMPACT_ATOMS: atom_id res chain seq x y z
N MET A 1 37.93 5.58 13.41
CA MET A 1 36.76 5.67 12.52
C MET A 1 35.74 4.68 13.06
N THR A 2 34.86 5.13 13.94
CA THR A 2 33.82 4.29 14.54
C THR A 2 32.62 4.34 13.62
N GLU A 3 32.42 3.25 12.89
CA GLU A 3 31.26 3.03 12.02
C GLU A 3 29.99 3.26 12.85
N HIS A 4 29.25 4.33 12.54
CA HIS A 4 27.96 4.56 13.14
C HIS A 4 27.00 3.55 12.50
N GLU A 5 26.69 2.47 13.22
CA GLU A 5 25.53 1.63 12.93
C GLU A 5 24.31 2.55 12.86
N HIS A 6 23.86 2.85 11.63
CA HIS A 6 22.56 3.46 11.42
C HIS A 6 21.53 2.45 11.94
N PRO A 7 20.72 2.79 12.96
CA PRO A 7 19.65 1.90 13.38
C PRO A 7 18.74 1.72 12.17
N VAL A 8 18.65 0.48 11.67
CA VAL A 8 17.69 0.11 10.62
C VAL A 8 16.33 0.46 11.18
N ASP A 9 15.69 1.50 10.64
CA ASP A 9 14.38 1.93 11.11
C ASP A 9 13.45 0.71 10.99
N PRO A 10 12.87 0.22 12.10
CA PRO A 10 11.95 -0.90 12.04
C PRO A 10 10.72 -0.60 11.18
N ARG A 11 10.42 0.69 10.90
CA ARG A 11 9.40 1.12 9.93
C ARG A 11 9.82 0.91 8.48
N SER A 12 11.09 0.60 8.20
CA SER A 12 11.58 0.25 6.86
C SER A 12 11.61 -1.26 6.62
N GLN A 13 11.34 -2.08 7.64
CA GLN A 13 11.33 -3.54 7.49
C GLN A 13 9.91 -4.03 7.24
N ALA A 14 9.66 -4.60 6.06
CA ALA A 14 8.34 -5.15 5.70
C ALA A 14 7.78 -6.14 6.75
N VAL A 15 8.65 -6.95 7.35
CA VAL A 15 8.29 -7.92 8.40
C VAL A 15 7.60 -7.26 9.61
N GLU A 16 8.05 -6.10 10.04
CA GLU A 16 7.45 -5.40 11.20
C GLU A 16 6.08 -4.81 10.88
N TRP A 17 5.82 -4.43 9.63
CA TRP A 17 4.49 -4.04 9.17
C TRP A 17 3.55 -5.24 9.15
N HIS A 18 3.99 -6.35 8.56
CA HIS A 18 3.20 -7.58 8.48
C HIS A 18 2.87 -8.15 9.86
N ARG A 19 3.84 -8.12 10.79
CA ARG A 19 3.63 -8.51 12.19
C ARG A 19 2.51 -7.72 12.85
N ARG A 20 2.33 -6.45 12.46
CA ARG A 20 1.26 -5.57 12.96
C ARG A 20 -0.04 -5.68 12.14
N GLY A 21 -0.10 -6.61 11.19
CA GLY A 21 -1.24 -6.78 10.29
C GLY A 21 -1.38 -5.67 9.24
N MET A 22 -0.30 -4.95 8.95
CA MET A 22 -0.27 -3.87 7.96
C MET A 22 0.60 -4.26 6.76
N SER A 23 0.31 -3.70 5.59
CA SER A 23 1.18 -3.81 4.42
C SER A 23 2.29 -2.76 4.46
N HIS A 24 3.47 -3.10 3.97
CA HIS A 24 4.59 -2.16 3.87
C HIS A 24 4.28 -1.06 2.83
N PRO A 25 4.73 0.19 3.00
CA PRO A 25 4.51 1.27 2.04
C PRO A 25 4.89 0.93 0.59
N ASP A 26 5.99 0.20 0.37
CA ASP A 26 6.41 -0.21 -0.98
C ASP A 26 5.45 -1.23 -1.62
N GLU A 27 4.86 -2.12 -0.81
CA GLU A 27 3.85 -3.07 -1.29
C GLU A 27 2.57 -2.33 -1.69
N ILE A 28 2.16 -1.33 -0.89
CA ILE A 28 1.03 -0.47 -1.21
C ILE A 28 1.31 0.30 -2.51
N ALA A 29 2.50 0.87 -2.67
CA ALA A 29 2.89 1.57 -3.89
C ALA A 29 2.84 0.65 -5.11
N ALA A 30 3.34 -0.59 -5.00
CA ALA A 30 3.25 -1.58 -6.07
C ALA A 30 1.79 -1.95 -6.39
N MET A 31 0.92 -2.10 -5.40
CA MET A 31 -0.51 -2.36 -5.60
C MET A 31 -1.20 -1.21 -6.34
N VAL A 32 -0.90 0.03 -5.97
CA VAL A 32 -1.44 1.23 -6.62
C VAL A 32 -0.97 1.31 -8.06
N LEU A 33 0.33 1.14 -8.32
CA LEU A 33 0.88 1.15 -9.67
C LEU A 33 0.24 0.07 -10.55
N ARG A 34 0.12 -1.16 -10.03
CA ARG A 34 -0.56 -2.23 -10.75
C ARG A 34 -2.00 -1.86 -11.12
N ARG A 35 -2.77 -1.32 -10.15
CA ARG A 35 -4.16 -0.92 -10.38
C ARG A 35 -4.31 0.23 -11.38
N LEU A 36 -3.32 1.12 -11.47
CA LEU A 36 -3.31 2.21 -12.47
C LEU A 36 -3.03 1.73 -13.89
N HIS A 37 -2.33 0.60 -14.06
CA HIS A 37 -1.93 0.06 -15.36
C HIS A 37 -2.82 -1.09 -15.85
N GLU A 38 -3.57 -1.73 -14.96
CA GLU A 38 -4.59 -2.70 -15.29
C GLU A 38 -5.94 -2.00 -15.55
N ASP A 39 -6.77 -2.55 -16.45
CA ASP A 39 -8.13 -2.07 -16.72
C ASP A 39 -9.09 -2.52 -15.61
N VAL A 40 -8.79 -2.13 -14.37
CA VAL A 40 -9.61 -2.46 -13.20
C VAL A 40 -10.85 -1.57 -13.21
N PRO A 41 -12.07 -2.14 -13.23
CA PRO A 41 -13.29 -1.36 -13.18
C PRO A 41 -13.29 -0.39 -12.00
N VAL A 42 -13.72 0.84 -12.25
CA VAL A 42 -13.92 1.83 -11.20
C VAL A 42 -14.97 1.31 -10.24
N GLU A 43 -14.68 1.39 -8.94
CA GLU A 43 -15.67 1.02 -7.93
C GLU A 43 -16.85 1.99 -8.00
N PRO A 44 -18.09 1.49 -7.90
CA PRO A 44 -19.25 2.35 -7.91
C PRO A 44 -19.16 3.31 -6.72
N THR A 45 -19.40 4.58 -7.01
CA THR A 45 -19.64 5.60 -5.99
C THR A 45 -20.99 5.34 -5.32
N TYR A 46 -21.18 5.90 -4.14
CA TYR A 46 -22.46 5.79 -3.44
C TYR A 46 -23.66 6.30 -4.27
N GLY A 47 -23.44 7.27 -5.15
CA GLY A 47 -24.48 7.80 -6.04
C GLY A 47 -24.93 6.81 -7.11
N ASP A 48 -24.03 5.93 -7.57
CA ASP A 48 -24.31 4.96 -8.64
C ASP A 48 -25.39 3.94 -8.23
N PHE A 49 -25.57 3.72 -6.92
CA PHE A 49 -26.60 2.82 -6.40
C PHE A 49 -28.03 3.38 -6.51
N PHE A 50 -28.18 4.69 -6.74
CA PHE A 50 -29.49 5.34 -6.86
C PHE A 50 -29.89 5.65 -8.30
N VAL A 51 -29.01 5.36 -9.27
CA VAL A 51 -29.31 5.50 -10.68
C VAL A 51 -30.00 4.22 -11.14
N ALA A 52 -31.29 4.11 -10.86
CA ALA A 52 -32.14 3.13 -11.54
C ALA A 52 -32.43 3.62 -12.98
N PRO A 53 -32.56 2.72 -13.97
CA PRO A 53 -32.82 3.07 -15.37
C PRO A 53 -34.12 3.86 -15.59
#